data_AF-A0A2H3TEM6-F1
#
_entry.id   AF-A0A2H3TEM6-F1
#
_cell.length_a   1.000
_cell.length_b   1.000
_cell.length_c   1.000
_cell.angle_alpha   90.00
_cell.angle_beta   90.00
_cell.angle_gamma   90.00
#
_symmetry.space_group_name_H-M   'P 1'
#
loop_
_entity.id
_entity.type
_entity.pdbx_description
1 polymer ?
#
loop_
_entity_poly.entity_id
_entity_poly.type
_entity_poly.pdbx_seq_one_letter_code
_entity_poly.pdbx_strand_id
1 'polypeptide(L)'
;MLLKTGKEAVKPESYRPISLLSTVGKLYERILADMMLDVLKENPHLLPATQFGNKIITEALQYLFRIIYSTWCSRSNDVVTILDLDMSSAYDNVYLHKLLQTLYDEGFPKWFVDIIGCVLSLRDATLRLPSIISERFGLGNGSPQGSPLSIVLFYFFVSPLVERTFPPRRIYVDGRKETIHLYQFSCVDDIYFIAVSGIYEINYRGLEILHEQVTHRR
;
A
#
# COMPACT_ATOMS: atom_id res chain seq x y z
N MET A 1 1.67 -20.34 13.52
CA MET A 1 2.68 -19.26 13.41
C MET A 1 3.85 -19.77 12.58
N LEU A 2 4.52 -18.91 11.81
CA LEU A 2 5.70 -19.27 11.00
C LEU A 2 6.95 -18.60 11.55
N LEU A 3 8.03 -19.34 11.77
CA LEU A 3 9.31 -18.76 12.18
C LEU A 3 9.96 -18.02 10.99
N LYS A 4 10.36 -16.76 11.20
CA LYS A 4 11.12 -15.98 10.24
C LYS A 4 12.51 -16.60 10.07
N THR A 5 12.96 -16.77 8.84
CA THR A 5 14.28 -17.35 8.51
C THR A 5 15.40 -16.58 9.21
N GLY A 6 16.31 -17.29 9.88
CA GLY A 6 17.47 -16.70 10.56
C GLY A 6 17.18 -15.95 11.87
N LYS A 7 15.95 -16.03 12.41
CA LYS A 7 15.57 -15.41 13.69
C LYS A 7 15.50 -16.44 14.82
N GLU A 8 15.79 -15.99 16.04
CA GLU A 8 15.80 -16.83 17.25
C GLU A 8 14.39 -17.29 17.65
N ALA A 9 14.18 -18.60 17.77
CA ALA A 9 12.87 -19.20 18.09
C ALA A 9 12.34 -18.86 19.50
N VAL A 10 13.14 -18.25 20.37
CA VAL A 10 12.73 -17.90 21.74
C VAL A 10 11.95 -16.57 21.79
N LYS A 11 12.12 -15.71 20.78
CA LYS A 11 11.50 -14.37 20.77
C LYS A 11 10.15 -14.40 20.04
N PRO A 12 9.06 -13.84 20.63
CA PRO A 12 7.76 -13.77 19.96
C PRO A 12 7.80 -13.06 18.60
N GLU A 13 8.63 -12.01 18.47
CA GLU A 13 8.83 -11.21 17.25
C GLU A 13 9.41 -12.01 16.07
N SER A 14 10.03 -13.15 16.36
CA SER A 14 10.58 -14.07 15.35
C SER A 14 9.50 -14.83 14.61
N TYR A 15 8.26 -14.81 15.09
CA TYR A 15 7.13 -15.51 14.48
C TYR A 15 6.23 -14.57 13.68
N ARG A 16 5.69 -15.08 12.56
CA ARG A 16 4.56 -14.48 11.83
C ARG A 16 3.26 -15.18 12.27
N PRO A 17 2.29 -14.45 12.86
CA PRO A 17 0.99 -15.02 13.15
C PRO A 17 0.22 -15.31 11.86
N ILE A 18 -0.26 -16.55 11.70
CA ILE A 18 -1.20 -16.89 10.63
C ILE A 18 -2.58 -16.86 11.24
N SER A 19 -3.45 -16.00 10.70
CA SER A 19 -4.84 -15.96 11.11
C SER A 19 -5.65 -16.98 10.32
N LEU A 20 -6.26 -17.92 11.02
CA LEU A 20 -7.15 -18.92 10.42
C LEU A 20 -8.60 -18.50 10.64
N LEU A 21 -9.16 -17.83 9.64
CA LEU A 21 -10.60 -17.60 9.55
C LEU A 21 -11.35 -18.94 9.48
N SER A 22 -12.57 -18.97 10.03
CA SER A 22 -13.49 -20.09 9.84
C SER A 22 -13.77 -20.29 8.35
N THR A 23 -14.12 -21.50 7.92
CA THR A 23 -14.44 -21.76 6.50
C THR A 23 -15.56 -20.85 5.99
N VAL A 24 -16.58 -20.61 6.82
CA VAL A 24 -17.69 -19.69 6.51
C VAL A 24 -17.18 -18.25 6.40
N GLY A 25 -16.33 -17.79 7.33
CA GLY A 25 -15.74 -16.45 7.27
C GLY A 25 -14.88 -16.25 6.02
N LYS A 26 -14.06 -17.25 5.64
CA LYS A 26 -13.27 -17.21 4.41
C LYS A 26 -14.15 -17.14 3.17
N LEU A 27 -15.24 -17.92 3.12
CA LEU A 27 -16.18 -17.88 2.01
C LEU A 27 -16.85 -16.51 1.91
N TYR A 28 -17.30 -15.96 3.05
CA TYR A 28 -17.94 -14.66 3.08
C TYR A 28 -17.00 -13.53 2.63
N GLU A 29 -15.79 -13.46 3.19
CA GLU A 29 -14.78 -12.50 2.76
C GLU A 29 -14.39 -12.69 1.30
N ARG A 30 -14.38 -13.92 0.80
CA ARG A 30 -14.11 -14.20 -0.61
C ARG A 30 -15.20 -13.63 -1.52
N ILE A 31 -16.47 -13.81 -1.17
CA ILE A 31 -17.60 -13.23 -1.91
C ILE A 31 -17.48 -11.71 -1.95
N LEU A 32 -17.20 -11.07 -0.81
CA LEU A 32 -17.01 -9.62 -0.75
C LEU A 32 -15.83 -9.16 -1.62
N ALA A 33 -14.71 -9.89 -1.57
CA ALA A 33 -13.53 -9.59 -2.38
C ALA A 33 -13.82 -9.71 -3.88
N ASP A 34 -14.50 -10.78 -4.30
CA ASP A 34 -14.86 -11.02 -5.70
C ASP A 34 -15.82 -9.92 -6.21
N MET A 35 -16.80 -9.51 -5.39
CA MET A 35 -17.68 -8.37 -5.72
C MET A 35 -16.91 -7.07 -5.95
N MET A 36 -15.94 -6.74 -5.09
CA MET A 36 -15.11 -5.54 -5.27
C MET A 36 -14.22 -5.64 -6.50
N LEU A 37 -13.65 -6.83 -6.77
CA LEU A 37 -12.82 -7.06 -7.96
C LEU A 37 -13.64 -6.92 -9.25
N ASP A 38 -14.90 -7.36 -9.25
CA ASP A 38 -15.78 -7.18 -10.41
C ASP A 38 -16.10 -5.69 -10.64
N VAL A 39 -16.38 -4.94 -9.58
CA VAL A 39 -16.52 -3.48 -9.66
C VAL A 39 -15.26 -2.82 -10.23
N LEU A 40 -14.07 -3.25 -9.80
CA LEU A 40 -12.79 -2.73 -10.31
C LEU A 40 -12.54 -3.08 -11.79
N LYS A 41 -13.00 -4.24 -12.27
CA LYS A 41 -12.91 -4.61 -13.70
C LYS A 41 -13.78 -3.69 -14.55
N GLU A 42 -14.99 -3.39 -14.09
CA GLU A 42 -15.91 -2.49 -14.79
C GLU A 42 -15.49 -1.02 -14.68
N ASN A 43 -14.83 -0.65 -13.58
CA ASN A 43 -14.47 0.73 -13.24
C ASN A 43 -12.97 0.83 -12.88
N PRO A 44 -12.05 0.67 -13.85
CA PRO A 44 -10.61 0.65 -13.59
C PRO A 44 -10.05 2.00 -13.11
N HIS A 45 -10.83 3.08 -13.19
CA HIS A 45 -10.46 4.42 -12.73
C HIS A 45 -10.58 4.59 -11.21
N LEU A 46 -11.25 3.67 -10.50
CA LEU A 46 -11.34 3.67 -9.02
C LEU A 46 -9.99 3.41 -8.32
N LEU A 47 -8.98 2.96 -9.08
CA LEU A 47 -7.61 2.84 -8.61
C LEU A 47 -6.67 3.64 -9.52
N PRO A 48 -5.63 4.27 -8.97
CA PRO A 48 -4.61 4.94 -9.77
C PRO A 48 -4.00 4.03 -10.83
N ALA A 49 -3.78 4.56 -12.04
CA ALA A 49 -3.20 3.77 -13.13
C ALA A 49 -1.78 3.23 -12.80
N THR A 50 -1.06 3.94 -11.93
CA THR A 50 0.28 3.60 -11.40
C THR A 50 0.25 2.68 -10.18
N GLN A 51 -0.92 2.19 -9.78
CA GLN A 51 -1.06 1.15 -8.77
C GLN A 51 -1.09 -0.22 -9.45
N PHE A 52 0.01 -0.96 -9.32
CA PHE A 52 0.22 -2.25 -9.98
C PHE A 52 -0.11 -3.45 -9.07
N GLY A 53 -0.60 -3.23 -7.84
CA GLY A 53 -0.90 -4.31 -6.89
C GLY A 53 -1.90 -5.36 -7.42
N ASN A 54 -2.87 -4.95 -8.24
CA ASN A 54 -3.83 -5.84 -8.91
C ASN A 54 -3.38 -6.26 -10.33
N LYS A 55 -2.16 -5.91 -10.73
CA LYS A 55 -1.63 -6.07 -12.11
C LYS A 55 -0.38 -6.95 -12.12
N ILE A 56 0.12 -7.26 -13.31
CA ILE A 56 1.31 -8.09 -13.49
C ILE A 56 2.55 -7.26 -13.09
N ILE A 57 3.43 -7.82 -12.25
CA ILE A 57 4.71 -7.20 -11.81
C ILE A 57 5.51 -6.62 -13.01
N THR A 58 5.44 -7.29 -14.16
CA THR A 58 6.04 -6.87 -15.41
C THR A 58 5.63 -5.45 -15.83
N GLU A 59 4.38 -5.03 -15.60
CA GLU A 59 3.91 -3.68 -15.96
C GLU A 59 4.54 -2.62 -15.06
N ALA A 60 4.70 -2.91 -13.76
CA ALA A 60 5.37 -2.01 -12.82
C ALA A 60 6.84 -1.79 -13.24
N LEU A 61 7.53 -2.87 -13.61
CA LEU A 61 8.90 -2.82 -14.12
C LEU A 61 8.98 -2.06 -15.44
N GLN A 62 8.06 -2.30 -16.37
CA GLN A 62 8.00 -1.57 -17.64
C GLN A 62 7.78 -0.07 -17.40
N TYR A 63 6.91 0.31 -16.46
CA TYR A 63 6.68 1.70 -16.09
C TYR A 63 7.95 2.35 -15.54
N LEU A 64 8.63 1.68 -14.61
CA LEU A 64 9.90 2.13 -14.04
C LEU A 64 10.99 2.28 -15.11
N PHE A 65 11.19 1.25 -15.93
CA PHE A 65 12.18 1.29 -17.00
C PHE A 65 11.88 2.39 -18.02
N ARG A 66 10.60 2.63 -18.35
CA ARG A 66 10.23 3.72 -19.25
C ARG A 66 10.72 5.08 -18.73
N ILE A 67 10.56 5.35 -17.44
CA ILE A 67 11.05 6.58 -16.81
C ILE A 67 12.58 6.66 -16.93
N ILE A 68 13.29 5.61 -16.54
CA ILE A 68 14.77 5.55 -16.57
C ILE A 68 15.30 5.74 -17.99
N TYR A 69 14.83 4.94 -18.95
CA TYR A 69 15.29 5.02 -20.34
C TYR A 69 14.94 6.36 -20.98
N SER A 70 13.74 6.91 -20.74
CA SER A 70 13.38 8.22 -21.28
C SER A 70 14.31 9.34 -20.80
N THR A 71 14.74 9.27 -19.54
CA THR A 71 15.69 10.21 -18.93
C THR A 71 17.09 10.06 -19.52
N TRP A 72 17.55 8.83 -19.76
CA TRP A 72 18.88 8.62 -20.34
C TRP A 72 18.92 8.97 -21.84
N CYS A 73 17.81 8.79 -22.55
CA CYS A 73 17.71 9.13 -23.97
C CYS A 73 17.55 10.64 -24.23
N SER A 74 17.08 11.44 -23.27
CA SER A 74 16.87 12.88 -23.46
C SER A 74 18.16 13.71 -23.56
N ARG A 75 19.34 13.09 -23.36
CA ARG A 75 20.67 13.76 -23.38
C ARG A 75 20.79 14.94 -22.40
N SER A 76 19.89 15.04 -21.42
CA SER A 76 19.89 16.10 -20.40
C SER A 76 20.92 15.88 -19.29
N ASN A 77 21.62 14.74 -19.30
CA ASN A 77 22.55 14.33 -18.24
C ASN A 77 21.87 14.26 -16.85
N ASP A 78 20.55 14.06 -16.85
CA ASP A 78 19.72 13.99 -15.65
C ASP A 78 19.99 12.70 -14.86
N VAL A 79 19.86 12.83 -13.55
CA VAL A 79 19.99 11.75 -12.58
C VAL A 79 18.60 11.30 -12.18
N VAL A 80 18.40 9.98 -12.12
CA VAL A 80 17.19 9.35 -11.59
C VAL A 80 17.48 8.83 -10.18
N THR A 81 16.63 9.18 -9.22
CA THR A 81 16.71 8.70 -7.84
C THR A 81 15.39 8.06 -7.44
N ILE A 82 15.45 6.90 -6.80
CA ILE A 82 14.27 6.14 -6.38
C ILE A 82 14.30 6.03 -4.85
N LEU A 83 13.16 6.33 -4.23
CA LEU A 83 12.90 6.11 -2.81
C LEU A 83 11.80 5.05 -2.70
N ASP A 84 12.09 3.99 -1.95
CA ASP A 84 11.14 2.94 -1.60
C ASP A 84 10.61 3.18 -0.19
N LEU A 85 9.29 3.13 -0.03
CA LEU A 85 8.61 3.15 1.27
C LEU A 85 8.03 1.77 1.56
N ASP A 86 8.70 1.06 2.46
CA ASP A 86 8.21 -0.19 3.03
C ASP A 86 7.24 0.12 4.20
N MET A 87 5.94 -0.16 3.99
CA MET A 87 4.96 -0.06 5.06
C MET A 87 5.12 -1.23 6.03
N SER A 88 5.87 -0.99 7.11
CA SER A 88 5.99 -1.93 8.22
C SER A 88 4.63 -2.38 8.75
N SER A 89 4.32 -3.68 8.60
CA SER A 89 3.04 -4.29 9.02
C SER A 89 1.82 -3.55 8.46
N ALA A 90 1.80 -3.30 7.15
CA ALA A 90 0.75 -2.55 6.46
C ALA A 90 -0.68 -3.04 6.78
N TYR A 91 -0.88 -4.35 6.88
CA TYR A 91 -2.17 -4.95 7.21
C TYR A 91 -2.58 -4.78 8.67
N ASP A 92 -1.65 -4.76 9.62
CA ASP A 92 -1.96 -4.63 11.05
C ASP A 92 -2.27 -3.17 11.43
N ASN A 93 -1.83 -2.20 10.62
CA ASN A 93 -1.90 -0.76 10.91
C ASN A 93 -2.91 0.01 10.04
N VAL A 94 -3.78 -0.67 9.28
CA VAL A 94 -4.81 -0.01 8.46
C VAL A 94 -5.73 0.80 9.35
N TYR A 95 -5.75 2.13 9.14
CA TYR A 95 -6.64 3.02 9.86
C TYR A 95 -8.05 2.90 9.31
N LEU A 96 -8.87 2.07 9.98
CA LEU A 96 -10.21 1.67 9.54
C LEU A 96 -11.07 2.84 9.08
N HIS A 97 -11.12 3.94 9.84
CA HIS A 97 -11.93 5.10 9.48
C HIS A 97 -11.50 5.71 8.14
N LYS A 98 -10.18 5.81 7.86
CA LYS A 98 -9.71 6.33 6.56
C LYS A 98 -10.08 5.36 5.43
N LEU A 99 -9.93 4.05 5.62
CA LEU A 99 -10.36 3.06 4.63
C LEU A 99 -11.86 3.16 4.32
N LEU A 100 -12.71 3.19 5.35
CA LEU A 100 -14.17 3.30 5.16
C LEU A 100 -14.56 4.61 4.48
N GLN A 101 -13.89 5.71 4.83
CA GLN A 101 -14.08 7.00 4.17
C GLN A 101 -13.68 6.92 2.70
N THR A 102 -12.53 6.32 2.37
CA THR A 102 -12.11 6.15 0.97
C THR A 102 -13.11 5.32 0.18
N LEU A 103 -13.61 4.21 0.73
CA LEU A 103 -14.66 3.43 0.04
C LEU A 103 -15.94 4.26 -0.19
N TYR A 104 -16.32 5.07 0.79
CA TYR A 104 -17.48 5.97 0.65
C TYR A 104 -17.26 7.03 -0.43
N ASP A 105 -16.07 7.65 -0.46
CA ASP A 105 -15.71 8.70 -1.41
C ASP A 105 -15.60 8.15 -2.86
N GLU A 106 -15.17 6.90 -3.02
CA GLU A 106 -15.17 6.15 -4.29
C GLU A 106 -16.58 5.70 -4.74
N GLY A 107 -17.62 6.01 -3.97
CA GLY A 107 -19.01 5.76 -4.34
C GLY A 107 -19.53 4.37 -4.01
N PHE A 108 -18.86 3.60 -3.15
CA PHE A 108 -19.42 2.33 -2.66
C PHE A 108 -20.70 2.60 -1.86
N PRO A 109 -21.74 1.76 -2.01
CA PRO A 109 -23.00 1.99 -1.33
C PRO A 109 -22.84 1.82 0.19
N LYS A 110 -23.53 2.65 0.97
CA LYS A 110 -23.41 2.69 2.44
C LYS A 110 -23.52 1.32 3.09
N TRP A 111 -24.47 0.48 2.67
CA TRP A 111 -24.66 -0.86 3.22
C TRP A 111 -23.41 -1.74 3.06
N PHE A 112 -22.64 -1.57 1.98
CA PHE A 112 -21.42 -2.32 1.75
C PHE A 112 -20.30 -1.82 2.65
N VAL A 113 -20.15 -0.49 2.76
CA VAL A 113 -19.18 0.13 3.67
C VAL A 113 -19.44 -0.28 5.12
N ASP A 114 -20.72 -0.33 5.54
CA ASP A 114 -21.12 -0.81 6.87
C ASP A 114 -20.71 -2.28 7.09
N ILE A 115 -20.89 -3.15 6.08
CA ILE A 115 -20.45 -4.56 6.13
C ILE A 115 -18.93 -4.64 6.31
N ILE A 116 -18.15 -3.90 5.53
CA ILE A 116 -16.68 -3.87 5.66
C ILE A 116 -16.28 -3.41 7.06
N GLY A 117 -16.93 -2.37 7.59
CA GLY A 117 -16.72 -1.89 8.95
C GLY A 117 -16.96 -2.97 10.00
N CYS A 118 -18.05 -3.73 9.88
CA CYS A 118 -18.36 -4.85 10.77
C CYS A 118 -17.33 -5.97 10.67
N VAL A 119 -16.94 -6.38 9.46
CA VAL A 119 -15.96 -7.46 9.22
C VAL A 119 -14.60 -7.13 9.84
N LEU A 120 -14.17 -5.86 9.77
CA LEU A 120 -12.87 -5.44 10.30
C LEU A 120 -12.88 -5.18 11.81
N SER A 121 -14.01 -4.73 12.38
CA SER A 121 -14.10 -4.32 13.80
C SER A 121 -14.46 -5.43 14.78
N LEU A 122 -15.24 -6.44 14.36
CA LEU A 122 -15.80 -7.45 15.25
C LEU A 122 -15.02 -8.77 15.19
N ARG A 123 -13.76 -8.74 15.62
CA ARG A 123 -12.88 -9.92 15.53
C ARG A 123 -12.34 -10.33 16.89
N ASP A 124 -12.76 -11.50 17.33
CA ASP A 124 -12.12 -12.23 18.41
C ASP A 124 -11.18 -13.29 17.83
N ALA A 125 -10.06 -13.51 18.51
CA ALA A 125 -9.12 -14.57 18.17
C ALA A 125 -8.79 -15.43 19.38
N THR A 126 -8.30 -16.63 19.08
CA THR A 126 -7.66 -17.53 20.05
C THR A 126 -6.29 -17.91 19.51
N LEU A 127 -5.28 -17.89 20.35
CA LEU A 127 -3.94 -18.38 20.00
C LEU A 127 -3.93 -19.90 20.17
N ARG A 128 -3.65 -20.63 19.09
CA ARG A 128 -3.48 -22.08 19.11
C ARG A 128 -2.02 -22.46 18.87
N LEU A 129 -1.41 -23.03 19.90
CA LEU A 129 -0.11 -23.71 19.87
C LEU A 129 -0.35 -25.23 19.99
N PRO A 130 0.64 -26.10 19.70
CA PRO A 130 0.44 -27.56 19.66
C PRO A 130 -0.25 -28.15 20.89
N SER A 131 -0.02 -27.57 22.07
CA SER A 131 -0.54 -28.09 23.35
C SER A 131 -1.31 -27.03 24.16
N ILE A 132 -1.50 -25.82 23.63
CA ILE A 132 -2.09 -24.69 24.36
C ILE A 132 -3.07 -23.96 23.46
N ILE A 133 -4.27 -23.69 23.98
CA ILE A 133 -5.25 -22.79 23.38
C ILE A 133 -5.48 -21.66 24.38
N SER A 134 -5.32 -20.42 23.95
CA SER A 134 -5.63 -19.27 24.80
C SER A 134 -7.13 -19.07 24.96
N GLU A 135 -7.51 -18.28 25.96
CA GLU A 135 -8.84 -17.67 25.99
C GLU A 135 -9.06 -16.79 24.75
N ARG A 136 -10.34 -16.49 24.47
CA ARG A 136 -10.69 -15.53 23.43
C ARG A 136 -10.24 -14.14 23.85
N PHE A 137 -9.57 -13.46 22.94
CA PHE A 137 -9.21 -12.06 23.09
C PHE A 137 -9.65 -11.28 21.87
N GLY A 138 -10.10 -10.04 22.09
CA GLY A 138 -10.43 -9.12 21.00
C GLY A 138 -9.17 -8.74 20.23
N LEU A 139 -9.26 -8.76 18.91
CA LEU A 139 -8.25 -8.18 18.03
C LEU A 139 -8.54 -6.68 17.86
N GLY A 140 -7.48 -5.88 17.87
CA GLY A 140 -7.56 -4.47 17.52
C GLY A 140 -7.79 -4.24 16.01
N ASN A 141 -7.51 -3.02 15.57
CA ASN A 141 -7.54 -2.65 14.16
C ASN A 141 -6.53 -3.47 13.33
N GLY A 142 -6.75 -3.51 12.01
CA GLY A 142 -5.91 -4.23 11.05
C GLY A 142 -6.64 -5.43 10.45
N SER A 143 -6.05 -6.12 9.47
CA SER A 143 -6.68 -7.24 8.78
C SER A 143 -5.88 -8.53 8.99
N PRO A 144 -6.54 -9.69 9.18
CA PRO A 144 -5.83 -10.91 9.55
C PRO A 144 -4.98 -11.40 8.38
N GLN A 145 -3.71 -11.72 8.61
CA GLN A 145 -2.85 -12.33 7.59
C GLN A 145 -3.48 -13.64 7.07
N GLY A 146 -3.87 -13.65 5.79
CA GLY A 146 -4.54 -14.78 5.12
C GLY A 146 -6.00 -14.55 4.72
N SER A 147 -6.53 -13.34 4.91
CA SER A 147 -7.86 -12.95 4.44
C SER A 147 -7.84 -12.53 2.96
N PRO A 148 -8.73 -13.07 2.10
CA PRO A 148 -8.80 -12.70 0.69
C PRO A 148 -9.29 -11.25 0.49
N LEU A 149 -10.15 -10.76 1.38
CA LEU A 149 -10.68 -9.40 1.34
C LEU A 149 -9.62 -8.35 1.69
N SER A 150 -8.66 -8.70 2.55
CA SER A 150 -7.61 -7.79 3.00
C SER A 150 -6.81 -7.17 1.87
N ILE A 151 -6.47 -7.98 0.86
CA ILE A 151 -5.65 -7.53 -0.28
C ILE A 151 -6.41 -6.48 -1.09
N VAL A 152 -7.70 -6.71 -1.35
CA VAL A 152 -8.53 -5.78 -2.13
C VAL A 152 -8.77 -4.48 -1.36
N LEU A 153 -9.05 -4.56 -0.06
CA LEU A 153 -9.22 -3.39 0.79
C LEU A 153 -7.92 -2.57 0.89
N PHE A 154 -6.77 -3.24 0.90
CA PHE A 154 -5.48 -2.57 0.93
C PHE A 154 -5.26 -1.72 -0.33
N TYR A 155 -5.78 -2.13 -1.48
CA TYR A 155 -5.70 -1.29 -2.69
C TYR A 155 -6.38 0.06 -2.50
N PHE A 156 -7.57 0.08 -1.90
CA PHE A 156 -8.30 1.32 -1.59
C PHE A 156 -7.66 2.10 -0.43
N PHE A 157 -7.04 1.42 0.52
CA PHE A 157 -6.32 2.12 1.58
C PHE A 157 -5.12 2.92 1.05
N VAL A 158 -4.40 2.36 0.07
CA VAL A 158 -3.21 2.98 -0.53
C VAL A 158 -3.54 3.93 -1.68
N SER A 159 -4.70 3.81 -2.32
CA SER A 159 -5.05 4.63 -3.49
C SER A 159 -4.87 6.14 -3.27
N PRO A 160 -5.28 6.77 -2.13
CA PRO A 160 -5.13 8.21 -1.96
C PRO A 160 -3.66 8.66 -1.79
N LEU A 161 -2.78 7.72 -1.45
CA LEU A 161 -1.34 7.96 -1.43
C LEU A 161 -0.76 7.97 -2.84
N VAL A 162 -1.27 7.12 -3.75
CA VAL A 162 -0.72 6.86 -5.09
C VAL A 162 -1.37 7.72 -6.18
N GLU A 163 -2.60 8.21 -5.97
CA GLU A 163 -3.32 9.08 -6.92
C GLU A 163 -2.66 10.46 -7.10
N ARG A 164 -1.64 10.77 -6.31
CA ARG A 164 -0.97 12.06 -6.36
C ARG A 164 -0.16 12.22 -7.64
N THR A 165 -0.71 13.03 -8.54
CA THR A 165 0.07 13.59 -9.65
C THR A 165 0.91 14.74 -9.13
N PHE A 166 2.21 14.68 -9.38
CA PHE A 166 3.15 15.73 -9.01
C PHE A 166 3.53 16.49 -10.28
N PRO A 167 2.95 17.68 -10.54
CA PRO A 167 3.40 18.50 -11.65
C PRO A 167 4.89 18.83 -11.46
N PRO A 168 5.66 19.02 -12.56
CA PRO A 168 7.07 19.38 -12.45
C PRO A 168 7.23 20.60 -11.53
N ARG A 169 8.03 20.44 -10.47
CA ARG A 169 8.25 21.50 -9.49
C ARG A 169 9.55 22.23 -9.83
N ARG A 170 9.57 23.54 -9.59
CA ARG A 170 10.79 24.34 -9.71
C ARG A 170 11.34 24.57 -8.32
N ILE A 171 12.55 24.08 -8.06
CA ILE A 171 13.20 24.18 -6.75
C ILE A 171 14.47 25.01 -6.91
N TYR A 172 14.79 25.80 -5.89
CA TYR A 172 16.05 26.53 -5.81
C TYR A 172 17.01 25.78 -4.88
N VAL A 173 18.17 25.41 -5.39
CA VAL A 173 19.26 24.79 -4.63
C VAL A 173 20.52 25.59 -4.90
N ASP A 174 21.11 26.14 -3.85
CA ASP A 174 22.35 26.94 -3.90
C ASP A 174 22.32 28.07 -4.94
N GLY A 175 21.17 28.73 -5.06
CA GLY A 175 20.94 29.84 -6.00
C GLY A 175 20.66 29.42 -7.44
N ARG A 176 20.71 28.12 -7.77
CA ARG A 176 20.34 27.59 -9.08
C ARG A 176 18.88 27.17 -9.09
N LYS A 177 18.17 27.53 -10.17
CA LYS A 177 16.78 27.15 -10.41
C LYS A 177 16.77 25.92 -11.28
N GLU A 178 16.23 24.84 -10.74
CA GLU A 178 16.15 23.56 -11.45
C GLU A 178 14.72 23.04 -11.42
N THR A 179 14.38 22.25 -12.44
CA THR A 179 13.07 21.59 -12.53
C THR A 179 13.22 20.15 -12.11
N ILE A 180 12.38 19.71 -11.17
CA ILE A 180 12.30 18.32 -10.73
C ILE A 180 11.03 17.70 -11.27
N HIS A 181 11.19 16.52 -11.87
CA HIS A 181 10.09 15.66 -12.27
C HIS A 181 9.92 14.56 -11.23
N LEU A 182 8.70 14.42 -10.72
CA LEU A 182 8.35 13.50 -9.65
C LEU A 182 7.34 12.48 -10.18
N TYR A 183 7.62 11.21 -9.96
CA TYR A 183 6.74 10.10 -10.31
C TYR A 183 6.48 9.25 -9.08
N GLN A 184 5.35 8.57 -9.10
CA GLN A 184 4.98 7.64 -8.03
C GLN A 184 4.28 6.43 -8.64
N PHE A 185 4.60 5.25 -8.09
CA PHE A 185 3.85 4.03 -8.36
C PHE A 185 3.87 3.12 -7.14
N SER A 186 2.95 2.15 -7.08
CA SER A 186 2.94 1.15 -6.01
C SER A 186 2.83 -0.27 -6.55
N CYS A 187 3.41 -1.21 -5.84
CA CYS A 187 3.30 -2.64 -6.09
C CYS A 187 2.90 -3.32 -4.79
N VAL A 188 1.62 -3.67 -4.67
CA VAL A 188 1.05 -4.26 -3.46
C VAL A 188 1.36 -3.35 -2.25
N ASP A 189 2.26 -3.75 -1.35
CA ASP A 189 2.60 -3.04 -0.12
C ASP A 189 3.73 -2.00 -0.30
N ASP A 190 4.45 -2.05 -1.42
CA ASP A 190 5.61 -1.19 -1.70
C ASP A 190 5.17 0.07 -2.46
N ILE A 191 5.54 1.25 -1.95
CA ILE A 191 5.32 2.53 -2.63
C ILE A 191 6.66 3.13 -3.04
N TYR A 192 6.79 3.40 -4.33
CA TYR A 192 7.99 3.97 -4.92
C TYR A 192 7.76 5.43 -5.32
N PHE A 193 8.67 6.30 -4.90
CA PHE A 193 8.81 7.66 -5.40
C PHE A 193 10.04 7.77 -6.27
N ILE A 194 9.92 8.43 -7.41
CA ILE A 194 11.03 8.64 -8.34
C ILE A 194 11.19 10.15 -8.55
N ALA A 195 12.42 10.63 -8.42
CA ALA A 195 12.81 11.99 -8.72
C ALA A 195 13.81 12.02 -9.87
N VAL A 196 13.58 12.95 -10.80
CA VAL A 196 14.44 13.18 -11.97
C VAL A 196 14.78 14.66 -12.08
N SER A 197 16.07 14.98 -12.09
CA SER A 197 16.62 16.31 -12.32
C SER A 197 18.11 16.23 -12.67
N GLY A 198 18.72 17.37 -13.04
CA GLY A 198 20.14 17.42 -13.41
C GLY A 198 21.12 17.13 -12.27
N ILE A 199 20.69 17.12 -11.00
CA ILE A 199 21.57 17.00 -9.84
C ILE A 199 20.92 16.16 -8.73
N TYR A 200 21.70 15.24 -8.15
CA TYR A 200 21.27 14.39 -7.03
C TYR A 200 20.69 15.18 -5.83
N GLU A 201 21.31 16.29 -5.45
CA GLU A 201 20.88 17.10 -4.30
C GLU A 201 19.44 17.62 -4.43
N ILE A 202 19.02 17.91 -5.67
CA ILE A 202 17.66 18.36 -5.97
C ILE A 202 16.69 17.20 -5.87
N ASN A 203 17.08 16.02 -6.37
CA ASN A 203 16.28 14.82 -6.22
C ASN A 203 16.05 14.50 -4.73
N TYR A 204 17.10 14.58 -3.91
CA TYR A 204 17.01 14.35 -2.47
C TYR A 204 16.01 15.31 -1.80
N ARG A 205 16.15 16.62 -2.00
CA ARG A 205 15.21 17.63 -1.44
C ARG A 205 13.77 17.43 -1.95
N GLY A 206 13.63 17.06 -3.23
CA GLY A 206 12.32 16.75 -3.80
C GLY A 206 11.63 15.57 -3.13
N LEU A 207 12.38 14.50 -2.89
CA LEU A 207 11.91 13.30 -2.20
C LEU A 207 11.63 13.57 -0.72
N GLU A 208 12.42 14.41 -0.05
CA GLU A 208 12.17 14.85 1.33
C GLU A 208 10.83 15.59 1.44
N ILE A 209 10.57 16.57 0.56
CA ILE A 209 9.28 17.29 0.51
C ILE A 209 8.12 16.33 0.28
N LEU A 210 8.30 15.34 -0.60
CA LEU A 210 7.28 14.32 -0.83
C LEU A 210 7.02 13.45 0.41
N HIS A 211 8.09 13.01 1.07
CA HIS A 211 8.02 12.22 2.28
C HIS A 211 7.27 12.97 3.38
N GLU A 212 7.59 14.24 3.62
CA GLU A 212 6.87 15.08 4.59
C GLU A 212 5.39 15.25 4.24
N GLN A 213 5.07 15.46 2.96
CA GLN A 213 3.67 15.59 2.48
C GLN A 213 2.85 14.30 2.64
N VAL A 214 3.51 13.14 2.68
CA VAL A 214 2.89 11.83 2.87
C VAL A 214 2.76 11.49 4.36
N THR A 215 3.76 11.83 5.17
CA THR A 215 3.83 11.45 6.60
C THR A 215 3.14 12.42 7.57
N HIS A 216 3.07 13.72 7.26
CA HIS A 216 2.62 14.74 8.22
C HIS A 216 1.15 15.19 8.08
N ARG A 217 0.35 14.61 7.18
CA ARG A 217 -1.12 14.83 7.21
C ARG A 217 -1.77 13.90 8.24
N ARG A 218 -1.91 14.39 9.47
CA ARG A 218 -2.79 13.82 10.50
C ARG A 218 -4.24 13.92 10.03
#